data_AF-A0A6H0WEF2-F1
#
_entry.id   AF-A0A6H0WEF2-F1
#
_cell.length_a   1.000
_cell.length_b   1.000
_cell.length_c   1.000
_cell.angle_alpha   90.00
_cell.angle_beta   90.00
_cell.angle_gamma   90.00
#
_symmetry.space_group_name_H-M   'P 1'
#
loop_
_entity.id
_entity.type
_entity.pdbx_description
1 polymer ?
#
loop_
_entity_poly.entity_id
_entity_poly.type
_entity_poly.pdbx_seq_one_letter_code
_entity_poly.pdbx_strand_id
1 'polypeptide(L)'
;MQSNLTDFVTKTIEEMSPFDRENMECLKKVMRKAIDYYHLKSYEEVEKTDLESVRFLHIHSMMEENMLSKMIVVLRNGKTDLDIEGVYEGHVIREY
;
A
#
# COMPACT_ATOMS: atom_id res chain seq x y z
N MET A 1 15.10 -11.35 -2.34
CA MET A 1 13.78 -10.75 -1.99
C MET A 1 13.54 -9.41 -2.68
N GLN A 2 14.49 -8.48 -2.69
CA GLN A 2 14.31 -7.14 -3.29
C GLN A 2 13.90 -7.19 -4.78
N SER A 3 14.48 -8.09 -5.56
CA SER A 3 14.14 -8.28 -6.98
C SER A 3 12.69 -8.69 -7.24
N ASN A 4 12.05 -9.42 -6.33
CA ASN A 4 10.65 -9.84 -6.49
C ASN A 4 9.70 -8.67 -6.25
N LEU A 5 10.01 -7.84 -5.26
CA LEU A 5 9.18 -6.71 -4.86
C LEU A 5 9.26 -5.56 -5.87
N THR A 6 10.45 -5.27 -6.41
CA THR A 6 10.62 -4.29 -7.50
C THR A 6 9.96 -4.75 -8.79
N ASP A 7 10.05 -6.04 -9.13
CA ASP A 7 9.39 -6.62 -10.31
C ASP A 7 7.86 -6.52 -10.19
N PHE A 8 7.31 -6.89 -9.02
CA PHE A 8 5.89 -6.74 -8.72
C PHE A 8 5.43 -5.28 -8.86
N VAL A 9 6.14 -4.33 -8.24
CA VAL A 9 5.79 -2.90 -8.31
C VAL A 9 5.82 -2.41 -9.76
N THR A 10 6.87 -2.76 -10.52
CA THR A 10 7.02 -2.34 -11.91
C THR A 10 5.86 -2.85 -12.77
N LYS A 11 5.58 -4.15 -12.71
CA LYS A 11 4.47 -4.77 -13.45
C LYS A 11 3.12 -4.17 -13.05
N THR A 12 2.92 -3.94 -11.75
CA THR A 12 1.66 -3.37 -11.26
C THR A 12 1.45 -1.94 -11.76
N ILE A 13 2.51 -1.12 -11.81
CA ILE A 13 2.46 0.24 -12.39
C ILE A 13 2.13 0.16 -13.88
N GLU A 14 2.77 -0.74 -14.63
CA GLU A 14 2.53 -0.92 -16.07
C GLU A 14 1.07 -1.30 -16.38
N GLU A 15 0.49 -2.21 -15.57
CA GLU A 15 -0.93 -2.61 -15.68
C GLU A 15 -1.90 -1.48 -15.33
N MET A 16 -1.48 -0.50 -14.52
CA MET A 16 -2.33 0.57 -14.01
C MET A 16 -2.31 1.85 -14.85
N SER A 17 -1.62 1.85 -15.99
CA SER A 17 -1.38 3.06 -16.78
C SER A 17 -2.70 3.76 -17.19
N PRO A 18 -2.87 5.07 -16.89
CA PRO A 18 -1.90 5.98 -16.28
C PRO A 18 -1.77 5.84 -14.76
N PHE A 19 -0.54 5.73 -14.25
CA PHE A 19 -0.22 5.64 -12.82
C PHE A 19 0.47 6.92 -12.33
N ASP A 20 -0.10 7.54 -11.29
CA ASP A 20 0.48 8.70 -10.62
C ASP A 20 1.10 8.28 -9.28
N ARG A 21 2.39 8.56 -9.12
CA ARG A 21 3.20 8.21 -7.93
C ARG A 21 2.98 9.17 -6.75
N GLU A 22 2.36 10.32 -7.01
CA GLU A 22 1.98 11.30 -5.99
C GLU A 22 0.53 11.15 -5.54
N ASN A 23 -0.28 10.39 -6.29
CA ASN A 23 -1.67 10.12 -5.96
C ASN A 23 -1.80 9.00 -4.91
N MET A 24 -2.34 9.36 -3.73
CA MET A 24 -2.53 8.41 -2.63
C MET A 24 -3.46 7.25 -2.98
N GLU A 25 -4.50 7.47 -3.79
CA GLU A 25 -5.38 6.38 -4.22
C GLU A 25 -4.66 5.39 -5.14
N CYS A 26 -3.74 5.87 -5.98
CA CYS A 26 -2.87 5.00 -6.78
C CYS A 26 -1.98 4.15 -5.86
N LEU A 27 -1.36 4.74 -4.83
CA LEU A 27 -0.53 4.03 -3.87
C LEU A 27 -1.35 2.99 -3.08
N LYS A 28 -2.50 3.37 -2.50
CA LYS A 28 -3.43 2.46 -1.81
C LYS A 28 -3.86 1.30 -2.71
N LYS A 29 -4.09 1.55 -4.01
CA LYS A 29 -4.45 0.50 -4.98
C LYS A 29 -3.32 -0.50 -5.23
N VAL A 30 -2.05 -0.08 -5.20
CA VAL A 30 -0.91 -1.01 -5.26
C VAL A 30 -0.82 -1.82 -3.98
N MET A 31 -1.05 -1.22 -2.82
CA MET A 31 -1.06 -1.94 -1.53
C MET A 31 -2.13 -3.03 -1.52
N ARG A 32 -3.35 -2.75 -2.00
CA ARG A 32 -4.40 -3.77 -2.17
C ARG A 32 -3.95 -4.93 -3.06
N LYS A 33 -3.41 -4.63 -4.24
CA LYS A 33 -2.85 -5.66 -5.14
C LYS A 33 -1.74 -6.46 -4.46
N ALA A 34 -0.91 -5.84 -3.63
CA ALA A 34 0.14 -6.52 -2.91
C ALA A 34 -0.42 -7.47 -1.84
N ILE A 35 -1.42 -7.03 -1.08
CA ILE A 35 -2.13 -7.86 -0.10
C ILE A 35 -2.68 -9.11 -0.78
N ASP A 36 -3.38 -8.95 -1.91
CA ASP A 36 -3.93 -10.06 -2.70
C ASP A 36 -2.83 -10.97 -3.27
N TYR A 37 -1.80 -10.39 -3.89
CA TYR A 37 -0.75 -11.13 -4.59
C TYR A 37 0.15 -11.95 -3.65
N TYR A 38 0.49 -11.39 -2.49
CA TYR A 38 1.33 -12.06 -1.50
C TYR A 38 0.52 -12.85 -0.47
N HIS A 39 -0.80 -12.90 -0.61
CA HIS A 39 -1.72 -13.57 0.32
C HIS A 39 -1.48 -13.13 1.78
N LEU A 40 -1.33 -11.82 1.97
CA LEU A 40 -1.15 -11.23 3.29
C LEU A 40 -2.43 -11.40 4.12
N LYS A 41 -2.29 -11.43 5.43
CA LYS A 41 -3.44 -11.43 6.34
C LYS A 41 -3.93 -10.01 6.65
N SER A 42 -3.08 -9.02 6.43
CA SER A 42 -3.47 -7.60 6.41
C SER A 42 -4.58 -7.36 5.38
N TYR A 43 -5.50 -6.45 5.67
CA TYR A 43 -6.62 -6.16 4.78
C TYR A 43 -6.98 -4.67 4.83
N GLU A 44 -7.71 -4.20 3.81
CA GLU A 44 -8.26 -2.85 3.79
C GLU A 44 -9.75 -2.90 4.12
N GLU A 45 -10.16 -2.16 5.15
CA GLU A 45 -11.55 -1.91 5.50
C GLU A 45 -11.98 -0.55 4.94
N VAL A 46 -13.18 -0.49 4.37
CA VAL A 46 -13.75 0.76 3.85
C VAL A 46 -14.95 1.14 4.68
N GLU A 47 -14.82 2.22 5.44
CA GLU A 47 -15.92 2.80 6.20
C GLU A 47 -16.58 3.91 5.36
N LYS A 48 -17.88 3.76 5.10
CA LYS A 48 -18.68 4.79 4.41
C LYS A 48 -19.36 5.65 5.46
N THR A 49 -18.94 6.90 5.55
CA THR A 49 -19.68 7.94 6.27
C THR A 49 -20.66 8.64 5.33
N ASP A 50 -21.60 9.41 5.86
CA ASP A 50 -22.56 10.18 5.06
C ASP A 50 -21.89 11.21 4.11
N LEU A 51 -20.61 11.51 4.33
CA LEU A 51 -19.86 12.52 3.59
C LEU A 51 -18.72 11.93 2.76
N GLU A 52 -17.99 10.94 3.28
CA GLU A 52 -16.78 10.39 2.65
C GLU A 52 -16.57 8.89 2.92
N SER A 53 -15.81 8.23 2.04
CA SER A 53 -15.33 6.86 2.26
C SER A 53 -13.91 6.88 2.79
N VAL A 54 -13.73 6.46 4.04
CA VAL A 54 -12.43 6.36 4.69
C VAL A 54 -11.92 4.92 4.55
N ARG A 55 -10.63 4.77 4.23
CA ARG A 55 -9.98 3.46 4.08
C ARG A 55 -9.03 3.24 5.25
N PHE A 56 -9.26 2.17 6.01
CA PHE A 56 -8.41 1.73 7.11
C PHE A 56 -7.58 0.53 6.65
N LEU A 57 -6.27 0.58 6.88
CA LEU A 57 -5.40 -0.57 6.66
C LEU A 57 -5.21 -1.33 7.96
N HIS A 58 -5.70 -2.55 8.01
CA HIS A 58 -5.47 -3.48 9.11
C HIS A 58 -4.20 -4.27 8.83
N ILE A 59 -3.20 -4.09 9.69
CA ILE A 59 -1.90 -4.75 9.63
C ILE A 59 -1.89 -5.95 10.58
N HIS A 60 -1.71 -7.14 10.03
CA HIS A 60 -1.70 -8.38 10.80
C HIS A 60 -0.34 -8.69 11.45
N SER A 61 0.77 -8.18 10.90
CA SER A 61 2.09 -8.39 11.50
C SER A 61 3.11 -7.31 11.11
N MET A 62 4.12 -7.11 11.96
CA MET A 62 5.26 -6.23 11.66
C MET A 62 5.99 -6.61 10.36
N MET A 63 5.98 -7.90 9.99
CA MET A 63 6.59 -8.37 8.75
C MET A 63 5.83 -7.82 7.53
N GLU A 64 4.50 -7.85 7.56
CA GLU A 64 3.64 -7.34 6.50
C GLU A 64 3.74 -5.81 6.41
N GLU A 65 3.75 -5.11 7.54
CA GLU A 65 3.96 -3.65 7.59
C GLU A 65 5.27 -3.23 6.94
N ASN A 66 6.37 -3.91 7.29
CA ASN A 66 7.70 -3.64 6.74
C ASN A 66 7.75 -3.94 5.23
N MET A 67 7.05 -4.98 4.78
CA MET A 67 6.96 -5.33 3.37
C MET A 67 6.22 -4.24 2.58
N LEU A 68 5.04 -3.82 3.05
CA LEU A 68 4.23 -2.76 2.42
C LEU A 68 4.98 -1.41 2.44
N SER A 69 5.63 -1.06 3.54
CA SER A 69 6.46 0.15 3.64
C SER A 69 7.61 0.14 2.64
N LYS A 70 8.29 -1.00 2.45
CA LYS A 70 9.34 -1.13 1.41
C LYS A 70 8.80 -0.98 0.00
N MET A 71 7.58 -1.43 -0.28
CA MET A 71 6.94 -1.22 -1.58
C MET A 71 6.69 0.25 -1.87
N ILE A 72 6.28 1.02 -0.87
CA ILE A 72 6.08 2.47 -1.01
C ILE A 72 7.39 3.16 -1.38
N VAL A 73 8.51 2.79 -0.73
CA VAL A 73 9.83 3.30 -1.11
C VAL A 73 10.14 3.02 -2.57
N VAL A 74 9.86 1.80 -3.07
CA VAL A 74 10.07 1.44 -4.48
C VAL A 74 9.13 2.22 -5.41
N LEU A 75 7.84 2.33 -5.07
CA LEU A 75 6.83 3.08 -5.83
C LEU A 75 7.23 4.55 -6.01
N ARG A 76 7.77 5.13 -4.95
CA ARG A 76 8.22 6.53 -4.89
C ARG A 76 9.62 6.75 -5.48
N ASN A 77 10.20 5.75 -6.16
CA ASN A 77 11.57 5.80 -6.70
C ASN A 77 12.61 6.20 -5.64
N GLY A 78 12.42 5.74 -4.39
CA GLY A 78 13.34 6.04 -3.29
C GLY A 78 13.17 7.42 -2.65
N LYS A 79 12.14 8.21 -3.00
CA LYS A 79 11.76 9.40 -2.22
C LYS A 79 11.10 8.96 -0.91
N THR A 80 11.71 9.33 0.22
CA THR A 80 11.50 8.71 1.54
C THR A 80 10.51 9.44 2.46
N ASP A 81 9.83 10.48 2.01
CA ASP A 81 8.96 11.27 2.89
C ASP A 81 7.61 10.61 3.21
N LEU A 82 7.32 9.43 2.63
CA LEU A 82 6.04 8.75 2.77
C LEU A 82 6.24 7.26 3.08
N ASP A 83 5.71 6.83 4.21
CA ASP A 83 5.58 5.42 4.60
C ASP A 83 4.11 4.96 4.53
N ILE A 84 3.80 3.75 5.00
CA ILE A 84 2.44 3.18 4.95
C ILE A 84 1.42 4.01 5.74
N GLU A 85 1.84 4.60 6.86
CA GLU A 85 1.03 5.49 7.68
C GLU A 85 0.74 6.79 6.93
N GLY A 86 1.74 7.33 6.22
CA GLY A 86 1.57 8.48 5.33
C GLY A 86 0.63 8.20 4.15
N VAL A 87 0.68 7.01 3.56
CA VAL A 87 -0.23 6.62 2.46
C VAL A 87 -1.68 6.51 2.94
N TYR A 88 -1.90 5.98 4.15
CA TYR A 88 -3.23 5.83 4.74
C TYR A 88 -3.66 7.01 5.62
N GLU A 89 -2.90 8.11 5.62
CA GLU A 89 -3.22 9.33 6.37
C GLU A 89 -3.44 9.05 7.87
N GLY A 90 -2.67 8.12 8.43
CA GLY A 90 -2.79 7.66 9.81
C GLY A 90 -3.87 6.60 10.07
N HIS A 91 -4.68 6.24 9.08
CA HIS A 91 -5.73 5.20 9.19
C HIS A 91 -5.13 3.79 9.08
N VAL A 92 -4.18 3.47 9.97
CA VAL A 92 -3.52 2.15 10.05
C VAL A 92 -3.79 1.55 11.42
N ILE A 93 -4.41 0.37 11.44
CA ILE A 93 -4.73 -0.39 12.65
C ILE A 93 -3.78 -1.58 12.71
N ARG A 94 -3.08 -1.76 13.83
CA ARG A 94 -2.10 -2.84 14.02
C ARG A 94 -2.67 -3.88 14.97
N GLU A 95 -2.81 -5.11 14.51
CA GLU A 95 -3.51 -6.21 15.23
C GLU A 95 -2.56 -7.35 15.65
N TYR A 96 -1.26 -7.07 15.77
CA TYR A 96 -0.25 -8.05 16.19
C TYR A 96 -0.12 -8.19 17.72
#